data_AF-A0AA39FDS7-F1
#
_entry.id   AF-A0AA39FDS7-F1
#
_cell.length_a   1.000
_cell.length_b   1.000
_cell.length_c   1.000
_cell.angle_alpha   90.00
_cell.angle_beta   90.00
_cell.angle_gamma   90.00
#
_symmetry.space_group_name_H-M   'P 1'
#
loop_
_entity.id
_entity.type
_entity.pdbx_description
1 polymer ?
#
loop_
_entity_poly.entity_id
_entity_poly.type
_entity_poly.pdbx_seq_one_letter_code
_entity_poly.pdbx_strand_id
1 'polypeptide(L)'
;MTKGTSSFGKRRNKTHTLCRRCGRSSYHIQKSKCAQCGYPQKTMRSYNWSIKAKRRKTTGTGRMRHLKIVRRKFKNGFREGLPKPKAVASK
;
A
#
# COMPACT_ATOMS: atom_id res chain seq x y z
N MET A 1 -31.97 30.37 2.63
CA MET A 1 -30.80 29.46 2.52
C MET A 1 -30.98 28.30 3.50
N THR A 2 -31.65 27.21 3.11
CA THR A 2 -31.84 26.05 3.99
C THR A 2 -30.59 25.18 4.01
N LYS A 3 -30.09 24.86 5.22
CA LYS A 3 -28.87 24.04 5.44
C LYS A 3 -29.12 22.52 5.32
N GLY A 4 -30.37 22.11 5.14
CA GLY A 4 -30.82 20.72 5.14
C GLY A 4 -30.90 20.09 3.75
N THR A 5 -31.90 19.24 3.56
CA THR A 5 -32.09 18.35 2.39
C THR A 5 -31.92 19.06 1.03
N SER A 6 -32.51 20.25 0.88
CA SER A 6 -32.42 21.06 -0.34
C SER A 6 -30.98 21.39 -0.76
N SER A 7 -30.07 21.56 0.21
CA SER A 7 -28.65 21.84 -0.06
C SER A 7 -27.87 20.60 -0.52
N PHE A 8 -28.29 19.40 -0.13
CA PHE A 8 -27.59 18.16 -0.46
C PHE A 8 -27.71 17.80 -1.94
N GLY A 9 -28.83 18.15 -2.59
CA GLY A 9 -29.03 17.96 -4.03
C GLY A 9 -28.00 18.69 -4.91
N LYS A 10 -27.34 19.73 -4.37
CA LYS A 10 -26.32 20.51 -5.09
C LYS A 10 -24.91 19.86 -5.07
N ARG A 11 -24.70 18.79 -4.30
CA ARG A 11 -23.36 18.18 -4.05
C ARG A 11 -22.94 17.17 -5.13
N ARG A 12 -22.76 17.63 -6.38
CA ARG A 12 -22.34 16.78 -7.52
C ARG A 12 -20.84 16.73 -7.79
N ASN A 13 -20.10 17.78 -7.44
CA ASN A 13 -18.66 17.86 -7.69
C ASN A 13 -17.86 17.02 -6.70
N LYS A 14 -16.82 16.33 -7.18
CA LYS A 14 -15.95 15.51 -6.33
C LYS A 14 -14.69 16.29 -5.97
N THR A 15 -14.37 16.34 -4.69
CA THR A 15 -13.13 16.96 -4.19
C THR A 15 -11.93 16.02 -4.28
N HIS A 16 -12.19 14.71 -4.21
CA HIS A 16 -11.17 13.66 -4.21
C HIS A 16 -11.40 12.62 -5.32
N THR A 17 -10.31 12.10 -5.86
CA THR A 17 -10.25 10.99 -6.83
C THR A 17 -9.31 9.89 -6.35
N LEU A 18 -9.18 8.81 -7.15
CA LEU A 18 -8.29 7.69 -6.85
C LEU A 18 -6.82 8.13 -6.88
N CYS A 19 -6.09 7.81 -5.81
CA CYS A 19 -4.65 8.05 -5.74
C CYS A 19 -3.86 6.92 -6.43
N ARG A 20 -3.00 7.28 -7.38
CA ARG A 20 -2.11 6.34 -8.09
C ARG A 20 -1.22 5.49 -7.17
N ARG A 21 -0.78 6.02 -6.02
CA ARG A 21 0.12 5.30 -5.09
C ARG A 21 -0.60 4.30 -4.19
N CYS A 22 -1.72 4.69 -3.59
CA CYS A 22 -2.38 3.88 -2.56
C CYS A 22 -3.75 3.31 -2.97
N GLY A 23 -4.24 3.65 -4.17
CA GLY A 23 -5.50 3.15 -4.72
C GLY A 23 -6.77 3.67 -4.05
N ARG A 24 -6.68 4.54 -3.03
CA ARG A 24 -7.86 5.08 -2.33
C ARG A 24 -8.37 6.36 -3.00
N SER A 25 -9.69 6.60 -2.91
CA SER A 25 -10.31 7.88 -3.28
C SER A 25 -9.98 8.93 -2.23
N SER A 26 -8.78 9.49 -2.34
CA SER A 26 -8.21 10.41 -1.35
C SER A 26 -7.27 11.42 -1.98
N TYR A 27 -7.14 11.43 -3.31
CA TYR A 27 -6.34 12.40 -4.03
C TYR A 27 -7.15 13.66 -4.25
N HIS A 28 -6.79 14.75 -3.59
CA HIS A 28 -7.51 16.02 -3.72
C HIS A 28 -7.15 16.69 -5.04
N ILE A 29 -8.15 17.00 -5.87
CA ILE A 29 -7.95 17.52 -7.24
C ILE A 29 -7.26 18.88 -7.20
N GLN A 30 -7.83 19.86 -6.49
CA GLN A 30 -7.27 21.22 -6.46
C GLN A 30 -5.92 21.32 -5.75
N LYS A 31 -5.75 20.61 -4.62
CA LYS A 31 -4.50 20.62 -3.85
C LYS A 31 -3.42 19.70 -4.42
N SER A 32 -3.75 18.94 -5.48
CA SER A 32 -2.88 17.95 -6.10
C SER A 32 -2.19 17.01 -5.10
N LYS A 33 -2.86 16.66 -3.99
CA LYS A 33 -2.27 15.94 -2.87
C LYS A 33 -3.20 14.88 -2.30
N CYS A 34 -2.64 13.70 -2.00
CA CYS A 34 -3.37 12.61 -1.37
C CYS A 34 -3.45 12.79 0.15
N ALA A 35 -4.68 12.87 0.68
CA ALA A 35 -4.96 12.92 2.10
C ALA A 35 -4.58 11.62 2.84
N GLN A 36 -4.51 10.47 2.16
CA GLN A 36 -4.16 9.21 2.85
C GLN A 36 -2.65 8.98 2.92
N CYS A 37 -1.98 8.97 1.75
CA CYS A 37 -0.58 8.55 1.63
C CYS A 37 0.41 9.71 1.43
N GLY A 38 -0.08 10.93 1.19
CA GLY A 38 0.77 12.11 0.99
C GLY A 38 1.31 12.31 -0.42
N TYR A 39 1.00 11.43 -1.39
CA TYR A 39 1.36 11.60 -2.80
C TYR A 39 1.01 13.02 -3.29
N PRO A 40 1.92 13.79 -3.93
CA PRO A 40 3.16 13.39 -4.58
C PRO A 40 4.41 13.34 -3.68
N GLN A 41 4.33 13.65 -2.38
CA GLN A 41 5.51 13.63 -1.48
C GLN A 41 6.24 12.30 -1.56
N LYS A 42 7.58 12.31 -1.52
CA LYS A 42 8.41 11.10 -1.66
C LYS A 42 8.10 10.08 -0.55
N THR A 43 7.96 10.55 0.68
CA THR A 43 7.64 9.71 1.85
C THR A 43 6.15 9.41 1.98
N MET A 44 5.82 8.30 2.64
CA MET A 44 4.44 8.01 3.00
C MET A 44 4.02 8.83 4.22
N ARG A 45 2.89 9.53 4.12
CA ARG A 45 2.30 10.28 5.24
C ARG A 45 1.98 9.34 6.41
N SER A 46 2.53 9.55 7.59
CA SER A 46 2.15 8.84 8.82
C SER A 46 2.30 9.76 10.03
N TYR A 47 1.46 9.56 11.05
CA TYR A 47 1.52 10.34 12.28
C TYR A 47 1.50 9.42 13.50
N ASN A 48 2.22 9.80 14.56
CA ASN A 48 2.36 8.99 15.78
C ASN A 48 1.06 8.88 16.58
N TRP A 49 0.23 9.92 16.56
CA TRP A 49 -1.07 9.93 17.22
C TRP A 49 -2.08 8.90 16.63
N SER A 50 -1.83 8.36 15.43
CA SER A 50 -2.73 7.39 14.80
C SER A 50 -2.10 6.01 14.61
N ILE A 51 -1.95 5.27 15.71
CA ILE A 51 -1.39 3.90 15.71
C ILE A 51 -2.21 2.97 14.80
N LYS A 52 -3.54 3.05 14.88
CA LYS A 52 -4.44 2.23 14.04
C LYS A 52 -4.27 2.53 12.55
N ALA A 53 -4.03 3.78 12.17
CA ALA A 53 -3.79 4.12 10.77
C ALA A 53 -2.44 3.59 10.27
N LYS A 54 -1.39 3.61 11.10
CA LYS A 54 -0.10 2.99 10.78
C LYS A 54 -0.26 1.48 10.55
N ARG A 55 -0.93 0.77 11.46
CA ARG A 55 -1.14 -0.69 11.37
C ARG A 55 -1.81 -1.13 10.06
N ARG A 56 -2.76 -0.35 9.54
CA ARG A 56 -3.49 -0.69 8.29
C ARG A 56 -2.65 -0.66 7.01
N LYS A 57 -1.44 -0.08 7.04
CA LYS A 57 -0.61 0.12 5.84
C LYS A 57 0.87 -0.17 6.05
N THR A 58 1.23 -0.74 7.19
CA THR A 58 2.62 -1.10 7.50
C THR A 58 3.07 -2.28 6.65
N THR A 59 4.39 -2.49 6.57
CA THR A 59 4.99 -3.67 5.94
C THR A 59 4.39 -4.95 6.53
N GLY A 60 4.01 -5.89 5.67
CA GLY A 60 3.28 -7.11 6.08
C GLY A 60 1.81 -7.12 5.65
N THR A 61 1.19 -5.96 5.47
CA THR A 61 -0.20 -5.88 5.01
C THR A 61 -0.40 -6.19 3.52
N GLY A 62 0.66 -6.00 2.72
CA GLY A 62 0.67 -6.33 1.29
C GLY A 62 1.28 -7.69 0.98
N ARG A 63 1.41 -8.01 -0.32
CA ARG A 63 1.87 -9.33 -0.80
C ARG A 63 3.32 -9.72 -0.44
N MET A 64 4.14 -8.79 0.05
CA MET A 64 5.56 -9.01 0.42
C MET A 64 6.36 -9.83 -0.61
N ARG A 65 6.19 -9.58 -1.92
CA ARG A 65 6.72 -10.42 -3.01
C ARG A 65 8.21 -10.74 -2.85
N HIS A 66 9.02 -9.73 -2.54
CA HIS A 66 10.46 -9.88 -2.34
C HIS A 66 10.81 -10.35 -0.91
N LEU A 67 10.35 -9.64 0.13
CA LEU A 67 10.72 -9.90 1.52
C LEU A 67 10.37 -11.32 2.01
N LYS A 68 9.28 -11.92 1.49
CA LYS A 68 8.93 -13.31 1.80
C LYS A 68 10.04 -14.28 1.35
N ILE A 69 10.61 -14.04 0.17
CA ILE A 69 11.68 -14.87 -0.41
C ILE A 69 12.98 -14.63 0.34
N VAL A 70 13.28 -13.37 0.70
CA VAL A 70 14.50 -13.00 1.44
C VAL A 70 14.60 -13.78 2.75
N ARG A 71 13.52 -13.91 3.52
CA ARG A 71 13.52 -14.71 4.77
C ARG A 71 13.90 -16.16 4.55
N ARG A 72 13.41 -16.78 3.47
CA ARG A 72 13.77 -18.16 3.09
C ARG A 72 15.24 -18.25 2.65
N LYS A 73 15.70 -17.30 1.83
CA LYS A 73 17.10 -17.24 1.40
C LYS A 73 18.04 -17.07 2.58
N PHE A 74 17.71 -16.21 3.54
CA PHE A 74 18.49 -15.99 4.75
C PHE A 74 18.69 -17.29 5.55
N LYS A 75 17.61 -18.06 5.79
CA LYS A 75 17.71 -19.37 6.47
C LYS A 75 18.63 -20.36 5.73
N ASN A 76 18.73 -20.22 4.41
CA ASN A 76 19.55 -21.07 3.56
C ASN A 76 20.94 -20.46 3.27
N GLY A 77 21.36 -19.40 3.97
CA GLY A 77 22.65 -18.75 3.79
C GLY A 77 22.82 -18.03 2.45
N PHE A 78 21.72 -17.54 1.86
CA PHE A 78 21.68 -16.89 0.55
C PHE A 78 22.32 -17.70 -0.59
N ARG A 79 22.33 -19.04 -0.49
CA ARG A 79 22.82 -19.93 -1.55
C ARG A 79 22.18 -19.61 -2.90
N GLU A 80 23.01 -19.56 -3.93
CA GLU A 80 22.63 -19.34 -5.32
C GLU A 80 23.04 -20.57 -6.16
N GLY A 81 22.40 -20.76 -7.32
CA GLY A 81 22.59 -21.95 -8.16
C GLY A 81 21.53 -23.05 -7.96
N LEU A 82 21.61 -24.09 -8.79
CA LEU A 82 20.69 -25.22 -8.76
C LEU A 82 21.09 -26.23 -7.67
N PRO A 83 20.12 -26.92 -7.03
CA PRO A 83 20.44 -28.03 -6.16
C PRO A 83 21.13 -29.14 -6.95
N LYS A 84 22.09 -29.83 -6.33
CA LYS A 84 22.72 -31.01 -6.92
C LYS A 84 21.63 -32.05 -7.25
N PRO A 85 21.55 -32.58 -8.49
CA PRO A 85 20.57 -33.61 -8.82
C PRO A 85 20.79 -34.84 -7.94
N LYS A 86 19.69 -35.43 -7.44
CA LYS A 86 19.76 -36.69 -6.69
C LYS A 86 20.06 -37.82 -7.67
N ALA A 87 21.03 -38.68 -7.34
CA ALA A 87 21.29 -39.88 -8.10
C ALA A 87 20.04 -40.76 -8.07
N VAL A 88 19.52 -41.15 -9.24
CA VAL A 88 18.43 -42.11 -9.35
C VAL A 88 19.04 -43.48 -9.06
N ALA A 89 18.56 -44.18 -8.03
CA ALA A 89 18.99 -45.55 -7.78
C ALA A 89 18.63 -46.41 -9.00
N SER A 90 19.63 -47.02 -9.65
CA SER A 90 19.38 -48.01 -10.69
C SER A 90 18.64 -49.19 -10.07
N LYS A 91 17.51 -49.57 -10.68
CA LYS A 91 16.83 -50.83 -10.38
C LYS A 91 17.69 -52.01 -10.80
#